data_AF-A0A3R7NIY3-F1
#
_entry.id   AF-A0A3R7NIY3-F1
#
_cell.length_a   1.000
_cell.length_b   1.000
_cell.length_c   1.000
_cell.angle_alpha   90.00
_cell.angle_beta   90.00
_cell.angle_gamma   90.00
#
_symmetry.space_group_name_H-M   'P 1'
#
loop_
_entity.id
_entity.type
_entity.pdbx_description
1 polymer ?
#
loop_
_entity_poly.entity_id
_entity_poly.type
_entity_poly.pdbx_seq_one_letter_code
_entity_poly.pdbx_strand_id
1 'polypeptide(L)'
;MFSQKSVWKFNSDIFFKNRGDSVDAFDRIITSIKESGGTIEAVQAAKYLSRYKGEPTFVSGYRREGLIDILDVQYTTRANGNCGMLLVPSKGPLIDIQFAFNQYSNLYNSSIWKNFLNNHPDVFPDYLGIMLGKEQTDKGMKLIFSYAVRDCHACDDLAFVDIGYSFTNKGEFIGTYLAGIRDIKQ
;
A
#
# COMPACT_ATOMS: atom_id res chain seq x y z
N MET A 1 3.38 3.27 16.86
CA MET A 1 3.52 1.80 16.70
C MET A 1 4.53 1.47 15.62
N PHE A 2 4.42 2.08 14.44
CA PHE A 2 5.40 1.87 13.37
C PHE A 2 6.55 2.88 13.44
N SER A 3 7.74 2.44 13.05
CA SER A 3 8.94 3.27 12.93
C SER A 3 9.95 2.58 12.01
N GLN A 4 11.11 3.20 11.80
CA GLN A 4 12.23 2.56 11.10
C GLN A 4 12.62 1.21 11.70
N LYS A 5 12.48 1.04 13.03
CA LYS A 5 12.79 -0.23 13.71
C LYS A 5 11.80 -1.34 13.39
N SER A 6 10.60 -1.00 12.90
CA SER A 6 9.61 -1.99 12.48
C SER A 6 9.99 -2.70 11.19
N VAL A 7 10.91 -2.12 10.40
CA VAL A 7 11.37 -2.69 9.15
C VAL A 7 12.17 -3.96 9.40
N TRP A 8 11.84 -5.02 8.67
CA TRP A 8 12.56 -6.28 8.71
C TRP A 8 12.76 -6.83 7.30
N LYS A 9 13.89 -7.50 7.07
CA LYS A 9 14.20 -8.14 5.80
C LYS A 9 13.83 -9.61 5.87
N PHE A 10 12.99 -10.05 4.94
CA PHE A 10 12.56 -11.44 4.86
C PHE A 10 13.74 -12.40 4.76
N ASN A 11 13.70 -13.46 5.57
CA ASN A 11 14.63 -14.58 5.50
C ASN A 11 13.85 -15.86 5.16
N SER A 12 13.95 -16.29 3.91
CA SER A 12 13.27 -17.48 3.40
C SER A 12 13.74 -18.76 4.07
N ASP A 13 15.03 -18.86 4.38
CA ASP A 13 15.64 -20.08 4.94
C ASP A 13 15.07 -20.36 6.33
N ILE A 14 14.87 -19.30 7.12
CA ILE A 14 14.25 -19.38 8.44
C ILE A 14 12.74 -19.56 8.31
N PHE A 15 12.06 -18.80 7.44
CA PHE A 15 10.60 -18.87 7.32
C PHE A 15 10.11 -20.23 6.82
N PHE A 16 10.81 -20.83 5.86
CA PHE A 16 10.50 -22.15 5.31
C PHE A 16 11.20 -23.29 6.04
N LYS A 17 11.94 -23.02 7.12
CA LYS A 17 12.50 -24.05 7.99
C LYS A 17 11.36 -24.94 8.49
N ASN A 18 11.51 -26.25 8.30
CA ASN A 18 10.51 -27.26 8.65
C ASN A 18 9.12 -26.98 8.04
N ARG A 19 9.07 -26.48 6.79
CA ARG A 19 7.83 -26.35 6.03
C ARG A 19 7.23 -27.75 5.83
N GLY A 20 6.13 -28.03 6.53
CA GLY A 20 5.53 -29.37 6.67
C GLY A 20 4.94 -29.60 8.06
N ASP A 21 5.50 -28.94 9.08
CA ASP A 21 4.90 -28.89 10.42
C ASP A 21 3.63 -28.04 10.40
N SER A 22 2.60 -28.45 11.14
CA SER A 22 1.28 -27.78 11.25
C SER A 22 1.31 -26.43 11.99
N VAL A 23 2.42 -25.71 11.91
CA VAL A 23 2.58 -24.36 12.47
C VAL A 23 1.90 -23.37 11.53
N ASP A 24 0.97 -22.62 12.08
CA ASP A 24 0.24 -21.56 11.40
C ASP A 24 1.21 -20.53 10.80
N ALA A 25 0.90 -20.05 9.58
CA ALA A 25 1.78 -19.14 8.86
C ALA A 25 1.98 -17.80 9.59
N PHE A 26 1.02 -17.37 10.43
CA PHE A 26 1.19 -16.21 11.32
C PHE A 26 2.30 -16.45 12.34
N ASP A 27 2.30 -17.60 13.00
CA ASP A 27 3.30 -17.91 14.02
C ASP A 27 4.69 -18.07 13.38
N ARG A 28 4.74 -18.58 12.14
CA ARG A 28 5.99 -18.68 11.37
C ARG A 28 6.61 -17.33 11.06
N ILE A 29 5.84 -16.32 10.62
CA ILE A 29 6.43 -15.00 10.33
C ILE A 29 6.98 -14.35 11.60
N ILE A 30 6.26 -14.48 12.72
CA ILE A 30 6.71 -13.92 14.01
C ILE A 30 7.98 -14.63 14.51
N THR A 31 8.05 -15.95 14.37
CA THR A 31 9.22 -16.73 14.73
C THR A 31 10.41 -16.38 13.85
N SER A 32 10.19 -16.24 12.53
CA SER A 32 11.24 -15.87 11.59
C SER A 32 11.87 -14.50 11.90
N ILE A 33 11.05 -13.50 12.25
CA ILE A 33 11.55 -12.19 12.69
C ILE A 33 12.44 -12.34 13.93
N LYS A 34 12.01 -13.12 14.93
CA LYS A 34 12.78 -13.31 16.18
C LYS A 34 14.09 -14.06 15.95
N GLU A 35 14.06 -15.17 15.23
CA GLU A 35 15.23 -16.03 14.99
C GLU A 35 16.29 -15.36 14.13
N SER A 36 15.88 -14.46 13.23
CA SER A 36 16.80 -13.66 12.41
C SER A 36 17.33 -12.40 13.11
N GLY A 37 17.01 -12.20 14.41
CA GLY A 37 17.48 -11.04 15.17
C GLY A 37 16.70 -9.74 14.89
N GLY A 38 15.47 -9.83 14.37
CA GLY A 38 14.58 -8.69 14.20
C GLY A 38 14.21 -8.02 15.53
N THR A 39 13.87 -6.73 15.46
CA THR A 39 13.57 -5.91 16.64
C THR A 39 12.24 -6.31 17.28
N ILE A 40 12.02 -5.89 18.53
CA ILE A 40 10.73 -6.05 19.19
C ILE A 40 9.62 -5.26 18.45
N GLU A 41 9.95 -4.10 17.88
CA GLU A 41 9.03 -3.29 17.09
C GLU A 41 8.62 -3.98 15.78
N ALA A 42 9.53 -4.71 15.13
CA ALA A 42 9.22 -5.50 13.94
C ALA A 42 8.26 -6.65 14.28
N VAL A 43 8.50 -7.34 15.41
CA VAL A 43 7.59 -8.38 15.92
C VAL A 43 6.19 -7.80 16.21
N GLN A 44 6.12 -6.64 16.89
CA GLN A 44 4.85 -6.00 17.20
C GLN A 44 4.10 -5.54 15.95
N ALA A 45 4.81 -4.92 15.00
CA ALA A 45 4.26 -4.49 13.73
C ALA A 45 3.70 -5.68 12.94
N ALA A 46 4.46 -6.77 12.81
CA ALA A 46 4.01 -7.96 12.10
C ALA A 46 2.79 -8.61 12.76
N LYS A 47 2.75 -8.70 14.09
CA LYS A 47 1.58 -9.21 14.83
C LYS A 47 0.33 -8.38 14.56
N TYR A 48 0.46 -7.06 14.61
CA TYR A 48 -0.66 -6.15 14.37
C TYR A 48 -1.13 -6.23 12.92
N LEU A 49 -0.21 -6.09 11.96
CA LEU A 49 -0.53 -6.09 10.54
C LEU A 49 -1.11 -7.41 10.08
N SER A 50 -0.57 -8.54 10.56
CA SER A 50 -1.09 -9.84 10.15
C SER A 50 -2.53 -10.01 10.62
N ARG A 51 -2.87 -9.60 11.85
CA ARG A 51 -4.27 -9.62 12.34
C ARG A 51 -5.17 -8.68 11.55
N TYR A 52 -4.67 -7.49 11.25
CA TYR A 52 -5.41 -6.48 10.50
C TYR A 52 -5.72 -6.94 9.07
N LYS A 53 -4.77 -7.64 8.42
CA LYS A 53 -4.91 -8.15 7.05
C LYS A 53 -5.55 -9.53 6.95
N GLY A 54 -5.54 -10.31 8.03
CA GLY A 54 -5.96 -11.71 8.00
C GLY A 54 -4.94 -12.64 7.34
N GLU A 55 -3.70 -12.19 7.13
CA GLU A 55 -2.63 -12.99 6.54
C GLU A 55 -1.23 -12.57 7.05
N PRO A 56 -0.22 -13.45 7.00
CA PRO A 56 1.14 -13.15 7.43
C PRO A 56 1.75 -11.95 6.70
N THR A 57 1.95 -10.85 7.44
CA THR A 57 2.36 -9.55 6.92
C THR A 57 3.45 -8.94 7.78
N PHE A 58 4.47 -8.35 7.16
CA PHE A 58 5.53 -7.60 7.85
C PHE A 58 5.86 -6.30 7.12
N VAL A 59 6.53 -5.37 7.82
CA VAL A 59 6.99 -4.09 7.27
C VAL A 59 8.34 -4.30 6.58
N SER A 60 8.39 -4.09 5.27
CA SER A 60 9.60 -4.18 4.45
C SER A 60 10.24 -2.81 4.19
N GLY A 61 9.49 -1.72 4.37
CA GLY A 61 9.95 -0.35 4.22
C GLY A 61 9.16 0.60 5.10
N TYR A 62 9.80 1.68 5.53
CA TYR A 62 9.19 2.70 6.36
C TYR A 62 9.67 4.08 5.91
N ARG A 63 8.74 5.02 5.80
CA ARG A 63 9.03 6.44 5.72
C ARG A 63 7.91 7.22 6.41
N ARG A 64 8.16 8.49 6.72
CA ARG A 64 7.17 9.38 7.33
C ARG A 64 7.04 10.64 6.51
N GLU A 65 5.81 11.06 6.29
CA GLU A 65 5.47 12.31 5.65
C GLU A 65 4.55 13.13 6.56
N GLY A 66 5.10 14.21 7.13
CA GLY A 66 4.43 14.96 8.18
C GLY A 66 3.98 14.05 9.34
N LEU A 67 2.67 13.95 9.50
CA LEU A 67 2.02 13.15 10.55
C LEU A 67 1.55 11.76 10.08
N ILE A 68 1.92 11.34 8.86
CA ILE A 68 1.48 10.10 8.24
C ILE A 68 2.68 9.17 8.09
N ASP A 69 2.61 8.00 8.73
CA ASP A 69 3.59 6.94 8.43
C ASP A 69 3.20 6.26 7.12
N ILE A 70 4.18 5.92 6.31
CA ILE A 70 4.00 5.16 5.08
C ILE A 70 4.81 3.88 5.21
N LEU A 71 4.11 2.75 5.14
CA LEU A 71 4.68 1.43 5.27
C LEU A 71 4.68 0.75 3.92
N ASP A 72 5.83 0.28 3.48
CA ASP A 72 5.88 -0.79 2.49
C ASP A 72 5.76 -2.11 3.26
N VAL A 73 4.86 -2.98 2.82
CA VAL A 73 4.59 -4.27 3.48
C VAL A 73 4.78 -5.41 2.49
N GLN A 74 5.05 -6.60 3.01
CA GLN A 74 5.07 -7.83 2.22
C GLN A 74 4.16 -8.89 2.84
N TYR A 75 3.55 -9.67 1.95
CA TYR A 75 2.62 -10.75 2.25
C TYR A 75 3.28 -12.09 1.90
N THR A 76 3.68 -12.88 2.91
CA THR A 76 4.61 -14.01 2.68
C THR A 76 3.93 -15.25 2.08
N THR A 77 2.60 -15.29 2.02
CA THR A 77 1.83 -16.43 1.54
C THR A 77 1.16 -16.19 0.19
N ARG A 78 1.21 -14.97 -0.35
CA ARG A 78 0.63 -14.65 -1.66
C ARG A 78 1.55 -15.14 -2.78
N ALA A 79 0.97 -15.81 -3.77
CA ALA A 79 1.70 -16.22 -4.97
C ALA A 79 1.98 -15.03 -5.91
N ASN A 80 1.05 -14.08 -6.00
CA ASN A 80 1.13 -12.87 -6.81
C ASN A 80 0.79 -11.63 -5.97
N GLY A 81 1.33 -10.45 -6.29
CA GLY A 81 1.02 -9.21 -5.55
C GLY A 81 1.44 -9.30 -4.07
N ASN A 82 2.66 -9.76 -3.83
CA ASN A 82 3.20 -10.02 -2.49
C ASN A 82 3.70 -8.76 -1.77
N CYS A 83 3.50 -7.57 -2.34
CA CYS A 83 3.85 -6.29 -1.75
C CYS A 83 2.62 -5.39 -1.61
N GLY A 84 2.67 -4.49 -0.64
CA GLY A 84 1.62 -3.52 -0.34
C GLY A 84 2.18 -2.21 0.15
N MET A 85 1.36 -1.17 0.12
CA MET A 85 1.68 0.09 0.77
C MET A 85 0.51 0.56 1.62
N LEU A 86 0.79 0.89 2.88
CA LEU A 86 -0.18 1.33 3.86
C LEU A 86 0.14 2.74 4.31
N LEU A 87 -0.86 3.62 4.32
CA LEU A 87 -0.78 4.91 4.99
C LEU A 87 -1.34 4.73 6.41
N VAL A 88 -0.61 5.25 7.39
CA VAL A 88 -1.00 5.24 8.80
C VAL A 88 -1.31 6.69 9.19
N PRO A 89 -2.58 7.09 9.22
CA PRO A 89 -2.96 8.38 9.76
C PRO A 89 -2.61 8.47 11.24
N SER A 90 -2.50 9.68 11.77
CA SER A 90 -2.32 9.90 13.21
C SER A 90 -3.53 9.41 14.02
N LYS A 91 -4.70 9.33 13.38
CA LYS A 91 -5.92 8.78 13.96
C LYS A 91 -6.82 8.20 12.87
N GLY A 92 -7.47 7.09 13.18
CA GLY A 92 -8.33 6.37 12.26
C GLY A 92 -7.69 5.06 11.78
N PRO A 93 -8.35 4.36 10.84
CA PRO A 93 -7.84 3.10 10.31
C PRO A 93 -6.62 3.32 9.41
N LEU A 94 -5.82 2.25 9.25
CA LEU A 94 -4.86 2.14 8.17
C LEU A 94 -5.56 2.27 6.82
N ILE A 95 -4.88 2.88 5.85
CA ILE A 95 -5.36 2.99 4.47
C ILE A 95 -4.45 2.13 3.62
N ASP A 96 -5.00 1.05 3.07
CA ASP A 96 -4.33 0.28 2.04
C ASP A 96 -4.53 0.96 0.70
N ILE A 97 -3.46 1.50 0.09
CA ILE A 97 -3.62 2.27 -1.14
C ILE A 97 -4.09 1.42 -2.33
N GLN A 98 -3.88 0.10 -2.29
CA GLN A 98 -4.34 -0.81 -3.33
C GLN A 98 -5.86 -1.01 -3.24
N PHE A 99 -6.38 -1.12 -2.02
CA PHE A 99 -7.80 -1.37 -1.77
C PHE A 99 -8.62 -0.08 -1.70
N ALA A 100 -8.05 0.97 -1.15
CA ALA A 100 -8.66 2.29 -1.06
C ALA A 100 -8.96 2.88 -2.44
N PHE A 101 -8.17 2.52 -3.44
CA PHE A 101 -8.46 2.84 -4.83
C PHE A 101 -9.86 2.34 -5.23
N ASN A 102 -10.21 1.09 -4.92
CA ASN A 102 -11.52 0.52 -5.25
C ASN A 102 -12.64 0.99 -4.31
N GLN A 103 -12.35 1.23 -3.03
CA GLN A 103 -13.37 1.54 -2.02
C GLN A 103 -13.69 3.03 -1.89
N TYR A 104 -12.68 3.89 -2.02
CA TYR A 104 -12.80 5.30 -1.68
C TYR A 104 -12.54 6.22 -2.87
N SER A 105 -11.98 5.71 -3.97
CA SER A 105 -11.79 6.55 -5.14
C SER A 105 -13.14 6.89 -5.75
N ASN A 106 -13.43 8.19 -5.83
CA ASN A 106 -14.50 8.71 -6.67
C ASN A 106 -14.13 8.66 -8.16
N LEU A 107 -13.13 7.85 -8.54
CA LEU A 107 -12.62 7.78 -9.89
C LEU A 107 -13.73 7.43 -10.88
N TYR A 108 -14.48 6.36 -10.62
CA TYR A 108 -15.58 5.92 -11.49
C TYR A 108 -16.75 6.91 -11.55
N ASN A 109 -16.82 7.86 -10.61
CA ASN A 109 -17.79 8.96 -10.65
C ASN A 109 -17.27 10.18 -11.42
N SER A 110 -15.95 10.28 -11.67
CA SER A 110 -15.33 11.38 -12.38
C SER A 110 -15.74 11.41 -13.85
N SER A 111 -16.21 12.57 -14.32
CA SER A 111 -16.48 12.80 -15.75
C SER A 111 -15.22 12.68 -16.60
N ILE A 112 -14.07 13.07 -16.07
CA ILE A 112 -12.77 12.98 -16.75
C ILE A 112 -12.41 11.51 -16.97
N TRP A 113 -12.57 10.67 -15.95
CA TRP A 113 -12.32 9.22 -16.07
C TRP A 113 -13.31 8.54 -17.02
N LYS A 114 -14.60 8.88 -16.93
CA LYS A 114 -15.61 8.35 -17.86
C LYS A 114 -15.30 8.73 -19.32
N ASN A 115 -14.83 9.94 -19.56
CA ASN A 115 -14.44 10.37 -20.91
C ASN A 115 -13.20 9.61 -21.40
N PHE A 116 -12.22 9.37 -20.53
CA PHE A 116 -11.07 8.54 -20.85
C PHE A 116 -11.47 7.11 -21.22
N LEU A 117 -12.37 6.48 -20.44
CA LEU A 117 -12.90 5.15 -20.73
C LEU A 117 -13.69 5.05 -22.04
N ASN A 118 -14.30 6.14 -22.52
CA ASN A 118 -14.97 6.12 -23.83
C ASN A 118 -13.99 5.85 -24.99
N ASN A 119 -12.74 6.31 -24.86
CA ASN A 119 -11.68 6.06 -25.85
C ASN A 119 -10.90 4.76 -25.56
N HIS A 120 -11.01 4.25 -24.33
CA HIS A 120 -10.25 3.12 -23.81
C HIS A 120 -11.16 2.20 -22.98
N PRO A 121 -12.13 1.49 -23.59
CA PRO A 121 -13.20 0.81 -22.86
C PRO A 121 -12.71 -0.36 -22.00
N ASP A 122 -11.60 -0.98 -22.37
CA ASP A 122 -11.09 -2.21 -21.75
C ASP A 122 -9.99 -1.95 -20.70
N VAL A 123 -9.68 -0.69 -20.41
CA VAL A 123 -8.56 -0.36 -19.52
C VAL A 123 -8.96 -0.36 -18.06
N PHE A 124 -8.00 -0.72 -17.22
CA PHE A 124 -8.14 -0.72 -15.78
C PHE A 124 -6.84 -0.19 -15.14
N PRO A 125 -6.95 0.52 -14.01
CA PRO A 125 -5.78 0.89 -13.22
C PRO A 125 -5.18 -0.33 -12.52
N ASP A 126 -3.86 -0.43 -12.55
CA ASP A 126 -3.10 -1.40 -11.77
C ASP A 126 -3.30 -1.13 -10.28
N TYR A 127 -3.15 -2.15 -9.45
CA TYR A 127 -3.36 -2.06 -8.01
C TYR A 127 -2.14 -1.46 -7.28
N LEU A 128 -0.97 -1.44 -7.91
CA LEU A 128 0.27 -0.92 -7.32
C LEU A 128 0.47 0.57 -7.56
N GLY A 129 0.00 1.38 -6.61
CA GLY A 129 0.26 2.82 -6.59
C GLY A 129 1.71 3.15 -6.20
N ILE A 130 2.36 4.04 -6.95
CA ILE A 130 3.68 4.59 -6.64
C ILE A 130 3.52 6.03 -6.18
N MET A 131 4.20 6.41 -5.10
CA MET A 131 4.13 7.80 -4.62
C MET A 131 4.75 8.75 -5.65
N LEU A 132 3.93 9.65 -6.18
CA LEU A 132 4.35 10.66 -7.15
C LEU A 132 4.80 11.95 -6.46
N GLY A 133 4.16 12.30 -5.36
CA GLY A 133 4.48 13.54 -4.66
C GLY A 133 3.62 13.78 -3.43
N LYS A 134 3.84 14.96 -2.83
CA LYS A 134 3.09 15.45 -1.69
C LYS A 134 2.84 16.95 -1.84
N GLU A 135 1.72 17.39 -1.29
CA GLU A 135 1.38 18.81 -1.15
C GLU A 135 1.09 19.10 0.31
N GLN A 136 1.81 20.05 0.89
CA GLN A 136 1.52 20.57 2.22
C GLN A 136 0.79 21.91 2.07
N THR A 137 -0.32 22.06 2.79
CA THR A 137 -1.09 23.30 2.86
C THR A 137 -1.40 23.63 4.32
N ASP A 138 -1.86 24.85 4.60
CA ASP A 138 -2.35 25.23 5.94
C ASP A 138 -3.55 24.38 6.39
N LYS A 139 -4.30 23.84 5.43
CA LYS A 139 -5.48 23.00 5.66
C LYS A 139 -5.14 21.53 5.92
N GLY A 140 -3.90 21.12 5.67
CA GLY A 140 -3.43 19.75 5.84
C GLY A 140 -2.50 19.29 4.73
N MET A 141 -2.35 17.97 4.59
CA MET A 141 -1.42 17.34 3.67
C MET A 141 -2.16 16.49 2.64
N LYS A 142 -1.64 16.43 1.42
CA LYS A 142 -2.06 15.49 0.40
C LYS A 142 -0.88 14.64 -0.04
N LEU A 143 -1.09 13.33 -0.15
CA LEU A 143 -0.13 12.40 -0.73
C LEU A 143 -0.69 11.91 -2.06
N ILE A 144 0.08 12.01 -3.13
CA ILE A 144 -0.37 11.67 -4.49
C ILE A 144 0.31 10.38 -4.92
N PHE A 145 -0.50 9.41 -5.35
CA PHE A 145 -0.05 8.11 -5.84
C PHE A 145 -0.47 7.93 -7.28
N SER A 146 0.45 7.47 -8.11
CA SER A 146 0.23 7.17 -9.52
C SER A 146 0.01 5.69 -9.72
N TYR A 147 -1.02 5.34 -10.47
CA TYR A 147 -1.39 3.97 -10.83
C TYR A 147 -1.31 3.86 -12.35
N ALA A 148 -0.53 2.91 -12.84
CA ALA A 148 -0.49 2.60 -14.26
C ALA A 148 -1.88 2.17 -14.74
N VAL A 149 -2.22 2.46 -15.99
CA VAL A 149 -3.48 2.07 -16.61
C VAL A 149 -3.17 1.20 -17.81
N ARG A 150 -3.73 -0.01 -17.85
CA ARG A 150 -3.46 -1.02 -18.87
C ARG A 150 -4.74 -1.66 -19.38
N ASP A 151 -4.71 -2.21 -20.58
CA ASP A 151 -5.76 -3.05 -21.17
C ASP A 151 -5.54 -4.55 -20.89
N CYS A 152 -4.35 -4.95 -20.47
CA CYS A 152 -4.06 -6.29 -19.95
C CYS A 152 -3.01 -6.27 -18.83
N HIS A 153 -2.99 -7.30 -17.99
CA HIS A 153 -2.11 -7.32 -16.80
C HIS A 153 -0.60 -7.23 -17.12
N ALA A 154 -0.18 -7.67 -18.32
CA ALA A 154 1.22 -7.70 -18.75
C ALA A 154 1.51 -6.76 -19.93
N CYS A 155 0.55 -5.92 -20.30
CA CYS A 155 0.68 -4.99 -21.42
C CYS A 155 1.45 -3.73 -20.99
N ASP A 156 1.92 -2.98 -21.98
CA ASP A 156 2.50 -1.67 -21.74
C ASP A 156 1.48 -0.74 -21.07
N ASP A 157 1.98 0.15 -20.24
CA ASP A 157 1.17 1.21 -19.66
C ASP A 157 0.63 2.10 -20.81
N LEU A 158 -0.67 2.40 -20.78
CA LEU A 158 -1.32 3.29 -21.74
C LEU A 158 -1.45 4.71 -21.19
N ALA A 159 -1.69 4.81 -19.89
CA ALA A 159 -1.81 6.06 -19.16
C ALA A 159 -1.44 5.84 -17.69
N PHE A 160 -1.48 6.92 -16.91
CA PHE A 160 -1.41 6.90 -15.47
C PHE A 160 -2.61 7.65 -14.89
N VAL A 161 -3.24 7.07 -13.86
CA VAL A 161 -4.22 7.77 -13.03
C VAL A 161 -3.55 8.15 -11.71
N ASP A 162 -3.58 9.44 -11.38
CA ASP A 162 -3.00 9.95 -10.15
C ASP A 162 -4.12 10.20 -9.13
N ILE A 163 -4.05 9.53 -7.98
CA ILE A 163 -5.01 9.64 -6.89
C ILE A 163 -4.36 10.31 -5.69
N GLY A 164 -5.00 11.38 -5.21
CA GLY A 164 -4.58 12.07 -4.01
C GLY A 164 -5.33 11.57 -2.78
N TYR A 165 -4.60 11.42 -1.67
CA TYR A 165 -5.11 11.07 -0.34
C TYR A 165 -4.98 12.30 0.55
N SER A 166 -6.11 12.83 1.01
CA SER A 166 -6.17 14.07 1.78
C SER A 166 -6.20 13.79 3.27
N PHE A 167 -5.41 14.55 4.02
CA PHE A 167 -5.31 14.50 5.47
C PHE A 167 -5.46 15.89 6.07
N THR A 168 -6.08 15.99 7.24
CA THR A 168 -6.12 17.24 8.02
C THR A 168 -4.73 17.62 8.52
N ASN A 169 -4.57 18.85 9.01
CA ASN A 169 -3.35 19.27 9.71
C ASN A 169 -3.05 18.50 11.01
N LYS A 170 -4.01 17.70 11.50
CA LYS A 170 -3.84 16.76 12.63
C LYS A 170 -3.51 15.33 12.17
N GLY A 171 -3.33 15.12 10.87
CA GLY A 171 -3.03 13.81 10.29
C GLY A 171 -4.22 12.85 10.26
N GLU A 172 -5.45 13.37 10.29
CA GLU A 172 -6.67 12.55 10.15
C GLU A 172 -7.02 12.40 8.67
N PHE A 173 -7.41 11.20 8.22
CA PHE A 173 -7.80 10.98 6.83
C PHE A 173 -9.15 11.60 6.51
N ILE A 174 -9.22 12.33 5.39
CA ILE A 174 -10.43 13.00 4.90
C ILE A 174 -11.10 12.17 3.80
N GLY A 175 -10.29 11.67 2.86
CA GLY A 175 -10.79 10.98 1.67
C GLY A 175 -9.80 11.02 0.52
N THR A 176 -10.23 10.51 -0.63
CA THR A 176 -9.43 10.50 -1.86
C THR A 176 -10.04 11.38 -2.94
N TYR A 177 -9.22 11.78 -3.93
CA TYR A 177 -9.66 12.53 -5.10
C TYR A 177 -8.81 12.18 -6.32
N LEU A 178 -9.38 12.35 -7.52
CA LEU A 178 -8.64 12.26 -8.77
C LEU A 178 -7.75 13.50 -8.91
N ALA A 179 -6.44 13.32 -8.85
CA ALA A 179 -5.46 14.39 -9.04
C ALA A 179 -5.16 14.65 -10.52
N GLY A 180 -5.22 13.60 -11.36
CA GLY A 180 -5.02 13.73 -12.80
C GLY A 180 -5.05 12.41 -13.55
N ILE A 181 -5.10 12.51 -14.88
CA ILE A 181 -4.82 11.40 -15.80
C ILE A 181 -3.73 11.89 -16.75
N ARG A 182 -2.71 11.06 -16.98
CA ARG A 182 -1.58 11.37 -17.87
C ARG A 182 -1.45 10.26 -18.90
N ASP A 183 -1.71 10.58 -20.16
CA ASP A 183 -1.50 9.65 -21.27
C ASP A 183 0.01 9.50 -21.57
N ILE A 184 0.43 8.28 -21.91
CA ILE A 184 1.82 8.02 -22.32
C ILE A 184 2.04 8.41 -23.78
N LYS A 185 0.97 8.46 -24.58
CA LYS A 185 1.01 8.94 -25.97
C LYS A 185 0.78 10.45 -26.02
N GLN A 186 1.87 11.21 -25.93
CA GLN A 186 1.97 12.55 -26.53
C GLN A 186 3.04 12.52 -27.62
#